data_AF-A0A829CAT7-F1
#
_entry.id   AF-A0A829CAT7-F1
#
_cell.length_a   1.000
_cell.length_b   1.000
_cell.length_c   1.000
_cell.angle_alpha   90.00
_cell.angle_beta   90.00
_cell.angle_gamma   90.00
#
_symmetry.space_group_name_H-M   'P 1'
#
loop_
_entity.id
_entity.type
_entity.pdbx_description
1 polymer ?
#
loop_
_entity_poly.entity_id
_entity_poly.type
_entity_poly.pdbx_seq_one_letter_code
_entity_poly.pdbx_strand_id
1 'polypeptide(L)' 'MWITTSRPGEEPTRIEVVLIAAYRNGRIHRIWETTWPSWRNVAALDDY' A
#
# COMPACT_ATOMS: atom_id res chain seq x y z
N MET A 1 -7.69 0.29 3.47
CA MET A 1 -7.07 0.16 4.81
C MET A 1 -6.01 1.23 4.98
N TRP A 2 -5.58 1.52 6.21
CA TRP A 2 -4.52 2.49 6.47
C TRP A 2 -3.32 1.80 7.09
N ILE A 3 -2.12 2.15 6.62
CA ILE A 3 -0.85 1.77 7.24
C ILE A 3 -0.07 3.04 7.60
N THR A 4 0.84 2.92 8.56
CA THR A 4 1.80 3.97 8.90
C THR A 4 3.19 3.39 8.75
N THR A 5 4.06 4.11 8.05
CA THR A 5 5.49 3.78 7.94
C THR A 5 6.33 4.89 8.55
N SER A 6 7.49 4.53 9.11
CA SER A 6 8.40 5.47 9.74
C SER A 6 9.86 5.04 9.54
N ARG A 7 10.74 6.03 9.45
CA ARG A 7 12.19 5.87 9.47
C ARG A 7 12.79 6.69 10.63
N PRO A 8 13.93 6.27 11.20
CA PRO A 8 14.61 7.05 12.23
C PRO A 8 14.90 8.48 11.74
N GLY A 9 14.42 9.48 12.48
CA GLY A 9 14.63 10.90 12.15
C GLY A 9 13.67 11.48 11.10
N GLU A 10 12.71 10.71 10.60
CA GLU A 10 11.67 11.16 9.66
C GLU A 10 10.28 11.16 10.31
N GLU A 11 9.43 12.10 9.89
CA GLU A 11 8.03 12.12 10.30
C GLU A 11 7.28 10.90 9.71
N PRO A 12 6.48 10.17 10.52
CA PRO A 12 5.72 9.03 10.03
C PRO A 12 4.77 9.39 8.89
N THR A 13 4.76 8.58 7.84
CA THR A 13 3.85 8.76 6.70
C THR A 13 2.69 7.77 6.80
N ARG A 14 1.48 8.29 6.71
CA ARG A 14 0.25 7.48 6.65
C ARG A 14 -0.12 7.25 5.18
N ILE A 15 -0.33 5.98 4.83
CA ILE A 15 -0.66 5.54 3.47
C ILE A 15 -2.02 4.85 3.49
N GLU A 16 -2.92 5.29 2.61
CA GLU A 16 -4.14 4.59 2.26
C GLU A 16 -3.82 3.50 1.27
N VAL A 17 -4.25 2.28 1.54
CA VAL A 17 -4.13 1.14 0.65
C VAL A 17 -5.53 0.69 0.24
N VAL A 18 -5.81 0.71 -1.06
CA VAL A 18 -7.05 0.18 -1.63
C VAL A 18 -6.71 -1.09 -2.40
N LEU A 19 -7.28 -2.20 -1.94
CA LEU A 19 -7.18 -3.49 -2.63
C LEU A 19 -8.46 -3.75 -3.41
N ILE A 20 -8.31 -4.05 -4.70
CA ILE A 20 -9.41 -4.40 -5.60
C ILE A 20 -9.19 -5.86 -5.98
N ALA A 21 -10.20 -6.71 -5.77
CA ALA A 21 -10.09 -8.14 -6.04
C ALA A 21 -11.05 -8.58 -7.15
N ALA A 22 -10.54 -9.36 -8.11
CA ALA A 22 -11.39 -10.15 -8.99
C ALA A 22 -11.71 -11.49 -8.33
N TYR A 23 -12.99 -11.73 -8.06
CA TYR A 23 -13.49 -12.95 -7.43
C TYR A 23 -14.25 -13.81 -8.44
N ARG A 24 -13.88 -15.08 -8.55
CA ARG A 24 -14.52 -16.04 -9.46
C ARG A 24 -14.51 -17.44 -8.83
N ASN A 25 -15.59 -18.19 -9.02
CA ASN A 25 -15.73 -19.58 -8.54
C ASN A 25 -15.38 -19.76 -7.06
N GLY A 26 -15.80 -18.83 -6.19
CA GLY A 26 -15.55 -18.92 -4.76
C GLY A 26 -14.12 -18.57 -4.34
N ARG A 27 -13.28 -18.04 -5.23
CA ARG A 27 -11.87 -17.71 -4.96
C ARG A 27 -11.47 -16.35 -5.52
N ILE A 28 -10.47 -15.73 -4.90
CA ILE A 28 -9.80 -14.55 -5.46
C ILE A 28 -8.86 -15.03 -6.56
N HIS A 29 -9.03 -14.50 -7.77
CA HIS A 29 -8.20 -14.82 -8.93
C HIS A 29 -7.14 -13.76 -9.21
N ARG A 30 -7.37 -12.52 -8.78
CA ARG A 30 -6.44 -11.41 -8.95
C ARG A 30 -6.71 -10.34 -7.91
N ILE A 31 -5.64 -9.68 -7.49
CA ILE A 31 -5.68 -8.49 -6.65
C ILE A 31 -4.90 -7.40 -7.38
N TRP A 32 -5.44 -6.19 -7.36
CA TRP A 32 -4.74 -4.96 -7.69
C TRP A 32 -4.66 -4.11 -6.44
N GLU A 33 -3.61 -3.31 -6.35
CA GLU A 33 -3.40 -2.35 -5.28
C GLU A 33 -3.23 -0.95 -5.86
N THR A 34 -3.81 0.03 -5.20
CA THR A 34 -3.46 1.44 -5.36
C THR A 34 -3.27 2.08 -3.99
N THR A 35 -2.34 3.03 -3.91
CA THR A 35 -1.97 3.69 -2.66
C THR A 35 -2.03 5.21 -2.76
N TRP A 36 -2.38 5.86 -1.65
CA TRP A 36 -2.32 7.31 -1.51
C TRP A 36 -1.68 7.72 -0.17
N PRO A 37 -0.63 8.57 -0.15
CA PRO A 37 0.21 8.91 -1.29
C PRO A 37 0.80 7.64 -1.93
N SER A 38 1.25 7.72 -3.19
CA SER A 38 1.85 6.56 -3.84
C SER A 38 3.08 6.11 -3.05
N TRP A 39 3.10 4.84 -2.64
CA TRP A 39 4.22 4.23 -1.94
C TRP A 39 5.58 4.35 -2.67
N ARG A 40 5.58 4.46 -4.00
CA ARG A 40 6.80 4.70 -4.81
C ARG A 40 7.52 6.01 -4.49
N ASN A 41 6.82 6.94 -3.83
CA ASN A 41 7.35 8.25 -3.48
C ASN A 41 7.60 8.37 -1.98
N VAL A 42 7.41 7.29 -1.21
CA VAL A 42 7.61 7.29 0.22
C VAL A 42 8.99 6.71 0.49
N ALA A 43 9.88 7.57 1.02
CA ALA A 43 11.27 7.23 1.27
C ALA A 43 11.40 5.85 1.91
N ALA A 44 10.59 5.57 2.94
CA ALA A 44 10.51 4.29 3.66
C ALA A 44 10.49 3.02 2.80
N LEU A 45 10.01 3.11 1.56
CA LEU A 45 9.78 2.00 0.64
C LEU A 45 10.57 2.11 -0.68
N ASP A 46 11.57 2.99 -0.76
CA ASP A 46 12.36 3.23 -1.99
C ASP A 46 13.08 1.98 -2.53
N ASP A 47 13.38 0.99 -1.67
CA ASP A 47 14.13 -0.23 -2.02
C ASP A 47 13.23 -1.47 -2.24
N TYR A 48 11.91 -1.29 -2.39
CA TYR A 48 10.94 -2.39 -2.57
C TYR A 48 10.59 -2.64 -4.05
#